data_AF-A0A925SD12-F1
#
_entry.id   AF-A0A925SD12-F1
#
_cell.length_a   1.000
_cell.length_b   1.000
_cell.length_c   1.000
_cell.angle_alpha   90.00
_cell.angle_beta   90.00
_cell.angle_gamma   90.00
#
_symmetry.space_group_name_H-M   'P 1'
#
loop_
_entity.id
_entity.type
_entity.pdbx_description
1 polymer ?
#
loop_
_entity_poly.entity_id
_entity_poly.type
_entity_poly.pdbx_seq_one_letter_code
_entity_poly.pdbx_strand_id
1 'polypeptide(L)'
;MKNATESPNNAPLQNLEEWEDFLKERYPEPAPTLAGDGFKATDPDKKKEQFRNYEAEARPTVREFYRINHQQQTYDFVQAKKMEFLSLSRLQMGIWEAMEYLNTLVDDSDPDTDLSQLEHLLQTAEQIRADGHPRWFILTGLIHDLGKMLCLYGEPQWA
;
A
#
# COMPACT_ATOMS: atom_id res chain seq x y z
N MET A 1 38.33 0.92 14.42
CA MET A 1 37.31 1.38 15.38
C MET A 1 36.09 1.76 14.56
N LYS A 2 34.98 1.05 14.75
CA LYS A 2 33.71 1.27 14.03
C LYS A 2 33.00 2.45 14.72
N ASN A 3 32.76 3.53 14.01
CA ASN A 3 31.93 4.64 14.52
C ASN A 3 30.46 4.20 14.51
N ALA A 4 29.81 4.42 15.64
CA ALA A 4 28.40 4.15 15.84
C ALA A 4 27.56 5.04 14.91
N THR A 5 26.64 4.43 14.18
CA THR A 5 25.58 5.11 13.45
C THR A 5 24.62 5.71 14.47
N GLU A 6 24.60 7.04 14.55
CA GLU A 6 23.61 7.81 15.31
C GLU A 6 22.20 7.47 14.78
N SER A 7 21.26 7.22 15.70
CA SER A 7 19.86 7.00 15.37
C SER A 7 19.24 8.31 14.88
N PRO A 8 18.40 8.31 13.82
CA PRO A 8 17.77 9.52 13.35
C PRO A 8 16.85 10.08 14.45
N ASN A 9 17.00 11.37 14.71
CA ASN A 9 16.29 12.11 15.74
C ASN A 9 14.77 12.04 15.45
N ASN A 10 14.00 11.40 16.34
CA ASN A 10 12.57 11.13 16.18
C ASN A 10 11.66 12.37 16.38
N ALA A 11 12.20 13.58 16.16
CA ALA A 11 11.45 14.82 16.27
C ALA A 11 10.59 15.04 15.02
N PRO A 12 9.33 15.49 15.16
CA PRO A 12 8.52 15.85 14.01
C PRO A 12 9.16 17.01 13.23
N LEU A 13 9.13 16.93 11.90
CA LEU A 13 9.66 17.95 10.99
C LEU A 13 9.07 19.33 11.33
N GLN A 14 9.90 20.38 11.36
CA GLN A 14 9.43 21.72 11.69
C GLN A 14 8.76 22.40 10.49
N ASN A 15 9.11 21.99 9.27
CA ASN A 15 8.48 22.45 8.04
C ASN A 15 8.55 21.36 6.95
N LEU A 16 7.81 21.55 5.84
CA LEU A 16 7.77 20.60 4.73
C LEU A 16 9.00 20.66 3.81
N GLU A 17 9.82 21.70 3.90
CA GLU A 17 11.05 21.83 3.10
C GLU A 17 12.12 20.85 3.61
N GLU A 18 12.13 20.55 4.93
CA GLU A 18 12.95 19.49 5.52
C GLU A 18 12.65 18.09 4.94
N TRP A 19 11.44 17.89 4.38
CA TRP A 19 11.07 16.63 3.75
C TRP A 19 11.85 16.38 2.46
N GLU A 20 12.09 17.41 1.65
CA GLU A 20 12.86 17.27 0.41
C GLU A 20 14.30 16.88 0.70
N ASP A 21 14.89 17.46 1.74
CA ASP A 21 16.28 17.17 2.12
C ASP A 21 16.42 15.78 2.74
N PHE A 22 15.46 15.35 3.55
CA PHE A 22 15.37 13.97 4.04
C PHE A 22 15.24 12.95 2.89
N LEU A 23 14.41 13.25 1.88
CA LEU A 23 14.27 12.38 0.71
C LEU A 23 15.58 12.28 -0.08
N LYS A 24 16.31 13.38 -0.26
CA LYS A 24 17.62 13.39 -0.94
C LYS A 24 18.68 12.63 -0.15
N GLU A 25 18.65 12.69 1.17
CA GLU A 25 19.58 11.93 2.03
C GLU A 25 19.30 10.42 1.95
N ARG A 26 18.01 10.03 1.99
CA ARG A 26 17.58 8.63 2.00
C ARG A 26 17.60 7.98 0.61
N TYR A 27 17.33 8.76 -0.44
CA TYR A 27 17.30 8.34 -1.84
C TYR A 27 18.20 9.26 -2.68
N PRO A 28 19.54 9.10 -2.59
CA PRO A 28 20.50 10.00 -3.23
C PRO A 28 20.56 9.85 -4.75
N GLU A 29 20.14 8.69 -5.26
CA GLU A 29 20.03 8.44 -6.70
C GLU A 29 18.60 8.78 -7.15
N PRO A 30 18.43 9.56 -8.23
CA PRO A 30 17.11 9.82 -8.78
C PRO A 30 16.47 8.49 -9.21
N ALA A 31 15.17 8.34 -8.92
CA ALA A 31 14.43 7.17 -9.34
C ALA A 31 14.64 6.96 -10.86
N PRO A 32 14.92 5.73 -11.31
CA PRO A 32 15.09 5.45 -12.74
C PRO A 32 13.87 5.99 -13.48
N THR A 33 14.10 6.81 -14.50
CA THR A 33 13.03 7.31 -15.36
C THR A 33 12.32 6.11 -15.96
N LEU A 34 11.09 5.86 -15.51
CA LEU A 34 10.24 4.81 -16.08
C LEU A 34 10.15 5.07 -17.59
N ALA A 35 10.71 4.17 -18.39
CA ALA A 35 10.60 4.23 -19.84
C ALA A 35 9.17 3.85 -20.24
N GLY A 36 8.34 4.87 -20.47
CA GLY A 36 6.92 4.75 -20.83
C GLY A 36 6.24 6.12 -20.81
N ASP A 37 4.99 6.20 -21.28
CA ASP A 37 4.12 7.34 -20.95
C ASP A 37 4.21 7.54 -19.44
N GLY A 38 4.61 8.73 -18.99
CA GLY A 38 4.99 8.98 -17.59
C GLY A 38 3.93 8.52 -16.58
N PHE A 39 4.34 8.35 -15.32
CA PHE A 39 3.48 7.92 -14.22
C PHE A 39 2.11 8.63 -14.23
N LYS A 40 1.04 7.89 -14.56
CA LYS A 40 -0.35 8.35 -14.52
C LYS A 40 -1.04 7.73 -13.31
N ALA A 41 -0.90 8.37 -12.15
CA ALA A 41 -1.59 7.95 -10.92
C ALA A 41 -3.11 7.89 -11.10
N THR A 42 -3.65 8.84 -11.87
CA THR A 42 -5.09 9.01 -12.10
C THR A 42 -5.36 9.20 -13.58
N ASP A 43 -6.44 8.59 -14.07
CA ASP A 43 -7.02 8.92 -15.36
C ASP A 43 -8.14 9.96 -15.16
N PRO A 44 -7.93 11.24 -15.54
CA PRO A 44 -8.92 12.29 -15.35
C PRO A 44 -10.15 12.13 -16.26
N ASP A 45 -10.03 11.35 -17.34
CA ASP A 45 -11.12 11.11 -18.29
C ASP A 45 -11.97 9.87 -17.90
N LYS A 46 -11.50 9.08 -16.92
CA LYS A 46 -12.21 7.91 -16.41
C LYS A 46 -13.45 8.36 -15.63
N LYS A 47 -14.62 8.03 -16.17
CA LYS A 47 -15.92 8.35 -15.56
C LYS A 47 -16.21 7.45 -14.38
N LYS A 48 -17.08 7.92 -13.48
CA LYS A 48 -17.47 7.20 -12.26
C LYS A 48 -18.00 5.79 -12.56
N GLU A 49 -18.71 5.61 -13.66
CA GLU A 49 -19.31 4.33 -14.08
C GLU A 49 -18.26 3.32 -14.59
N GLN A 50 -17.03 3.77 -14.87
CA GLN A 50 -15.94 2.93 -15.35
C GLN A 50 -15.06 2.39 -14.21
N PHE A 51 -15.26 2.87 -12.97
CA PHE A 51 -14.60 2.32 -11.80
C PHE A 51 -15.31 1.07 -11.29
N ARG A 52 -14.56 0.13 -10.69
CA ARG A 52 -15.08 -1.09 -10.08
C ARG A 52 -15.92 -1.93 -11.06
N ASN A 53 -15.48 -2.03 -12.31
CA ASN A 53 -16.15 -2.85 -13.33
C ASN A 53 -15.67 -4.30 -13.24
N TYR A 54 -16.59 -5.22 -12.89
CA TYR A 54 -16.34 -6.66 -12.73
C TYR A 54 -16.99 -7.52 -13.83
N GLU A 55 -17.48 -6.90 -14.91
CA GLU A 55 -18.16 -7.57 -16.02
C GLU A 55 -17.22 -8.50 -16.82
N ALA A 56 -17.74 -9.11 -17.90
CA ALA A 56 -17.04 -10.12 -18.71
C ALA A 56 -15.60 -9.75 -19.08
N GLU A 57 -15.33 -8.47 -19.35
CA GLU A 57 -14.04 -7.91 -19.77
C GLU A 57 -13.06 -7.59 -18.62
N ALA A 58 -13.48 -7.73 -17.36
CA ALA A 58 -12.60 -7.54 -16.21
C ALA A 58 -11.43 -8.55 -16.23
N ARG A 59 -10.29 -8.13 -15.65
CA ARG A 59 -9.07 -8.97 -15.55
C ARG A 59 -9.43 -10.37 -15.04
N PRO A 60 -9.11 -11.46 -15.77
CA PRO A 60 -9.47 -12.82 -15.36
C PRO A 60 -9.00 -13.20 -13.95
N THR A 61 -7.89 -12.62 -13.50
CA THR A 61 -7.32 -12.79 -12.16
C THR A 61 -8.29 -12.34 -11.06
N VAL A 62 -8.99 -11.22 -11.25
CA VAL A 62 -9.95 -10.67 -10.29
C VAL A 62 -11.15 -11.60 -10.14
N ARG A 63 -11.67 -12.15 -11.26
CA ARG A 63 -12.80 -13.09 -11.19
C ARG A 63 -12.41 -14.37 -10.47
N GLU A 64 -11.23 -14.91 -10.75
CA GLU A 64 -10.75 -16.13 -10.11
C GLU A 64 -10.46 -15.91 -8.62
N PHE A 65 -9.89 -14.75 -8.27
CA PHE A 65 -9.71 -14.32 -6.89
C PHE A 65 -11.02 -14.40 -6.11
N TYR A 66 -12.08 -13.74 -6.61
CA TYR A 66 -13.37 -13.72 -5.90
C TYR A 66 -14.06 -15.08 -5.92
N ARG A 67 -13.90 -15.87 -6.99
CA ARG A 67 -14.42 -17.23 -7.05
C ARG A 67 -13.86 -18.09 -5.92
N ILE A 68 -12.54 -18.03 -5.69
CA ILE A 68 -11.88 -18.81 -4.62
C ILE A 68 -12.21 -18.21 -3.25
N ASN A 69 -12.14 -16.88 -3.09
CA ASN A 69 -12.49 -16.19 -1.86
C ASN A 69 -13.88 -16.62 -1.36
N HIS A 70 -14.92 -16.51 -2.22
CA HIS A 70 -16.28 -16.87 -1.84
C HIS A 70 -16.48 -18.36 -1.55
N GLN A 71 -15.64 -19.24 -2.11
CA GLN A 71 -15.70 -20.68 -1.84
C GLN A 71 -15.03 -21.07 -0.52
N GLN A 72 -13.96 -20.36 -0.13
CA GLN A 72 -13.08 -20.78 0.96
C GLN A 72 -13.25 -19.96 2.25
N GLN A 73 -13.81 -18.75 2.17
CA GLN A 73 -14.09 -17.89 3.33
C GLN A 73 -15.25 -18.45 4.18
N THR A 74 -14.93 -19.44 5.01
CA THR A 74 -15.84 -20.07 5.96
C THR A 74 -15.65 -19.53 7.37
N TYR A 75 -16.63 -19.75 8.26
CA TYR A 75 -16.50 -19.38 9.67
C TYR A 75 -15.23 -19.97 10.31
N ASP A 76 -15.00 -21.27 10.09
CA ASP A 76 -13.85 -21.98 10.66
C ASP A 76 -12.53 -21.43 10.13
N PHE A 77 -12.46 -21.12 8.83
CA PHE A 77 -11.30 -20.47 8.22
C PHE A 77 -10.99 -19.12 8.89
N VAL A 78 -12.00 -18.24 9.00
CA VAL A 78 -11.82 -16.91 9.60
C VAL A 78 -11.43 -17.01 11.09
N GLN A 79 -12.01 -17.95 11.85
CA GLN A 79 -11.61 -18.16 13.25
C GLN A 79 -10.16 -18.63 13.36
N ALA A 80 -9.72 -19.54 12.49
CA ALA A 80 -8.33 -19.98 12.44
C ALA A 80 -7.38 -18.81 12.13
N LYS A 81 -7.70 -17.97 11.12
CA LYS A 81 -6.88 -16.79 10.77
C LYS A 81 -6.84 -15.74 11.87
N LYS A 82 -7.95 -15.53 12.59
CA LYS A 82 -7.96 -14.67 13.78
C LYS A 82 -7.02 -15.18 14.86
N MET A 83 -7.07 -16.48 15.19
CA MET A 83 -6.17 -17.05 16.19
C MET A 83 -4.70 -16.93 15.76
N GLU A 84 -4.43 -17.10 14.47
CA GLU A 84 -3.09 -17.00 13.88
C GLU A 84 -2.53 -15.57 13.96
N PHE A 85 -3.25 -14.58 13.44
CA PHE A 85 -2.70 -13.24 13.23
C PHE A 85 -2.90 -12.27 14.39
N LEU A 86 -3.90 -12.46 15.26
CA LEU A 86 -4.15 -11.56 16.39
C LEU A 86 -3.10 -11.70 17.52
N SER A 87 -2.24 -12.72 17.44
CA SER A 87 -1.08 -12.86 18.33
C SER A 87 -0.02 -11.78 18.12
N LEU A 88 0.02 -11.15 16.94
CA LEU A 88 0.97 -10.10 16.55
C LEU A 88 2.45 -10.47 16.75
N SER A 89 2.79 -11.77 16.68
CA SER A 89 4.12 -12.27 17.06
C SER A 89 5.07 -12.51 15.88
N ARG A 90 4.70 -12.10 14.65
CA ARG A 90 5.43 -12.44 13.43
C ARG A 90 6.63 -11.53 13.18
N LEU A 91 6.43 -10.22 13.22
CA LEU A 91 7.44 -9.23 12.87
C LEU A 91 7.11 -7.89 13.51
N GLN A 92 8.14 -7.11 13.82
CA GLN A 92 8.03 -5.73 14.28
C GLN A 92 8.79 -4.83 13.31
N MET A 93 8.16 -3.75 12.85
CA MET A 93 8.71 -2.82 11.87
C MET A 93 8.07 -1.42 12.03
N GLY A 94 8.73 -0.40 11.52
CA GLY A 94 8.16 0.93 11.35
C GLY A 94 7.14 0.98 10.21
N ILE A 95 6.30 2.03 10.19
CA ILE A 95 5.27 2.19 9.15
C ILE A 95 5.89 2.29 7.75
N TRP A 96 6.97 3.04 7.59
CA TRP A 96 7.65 3.17 6.30
C TRP A 96 8.26 1.85 5.83
N GLU A 97 8.85 1.08 6.74
CA GLU A 97 9.36 -0.26 6.44
C GLU A 97 8.23 -1.21 6.02
N ALA A 98 7.05 -1.09 6.64
CA ALA A 98 5.87 -1.84 6.24
C ALA A 98 5.39 -1.48 4.82
N MET A 99 5.43 -0.20 4.46
CA MET A 99 5.10 0.26 3.12
C MET A 99 6.10 -0.25 2.08
N GLU A 100 7.40 -0.17 2.37
CA GLU A 100 8.46 -0.72 1.51
C GLU A 100 8.33 -2.24 1.35
N TYR A 101 8.00 -2.96 2.42
CA TYR A 101 7.77 -4.40 2.38
C TYR A 101 6.53 -4.76 1.56
N LEU A 102 5.42 -4.05 1.76
CA LEU A 102 4.18 -4.23 1.02
C LEU A 102 4.34 -3.92 -0.47
N ASN A 103 5.29 -3.07 -0.85
CA ASN A 103 5.56 -2.71 -2.24
C ASN A 103 5.99 -3.91 -3.13
N THR A 104 6.26 -5.06 -2.53
CA THR A 104 6.55 -6.31 -3.23
C THR A 104 5.28 -7.06 -3.70
N LEU A 105 4.09 -6.60 -3.30
CA LEU A 105 2.80 -7.18 -3.63
C LEU A 105 2.09 -6.35 -4.71
N VAL A 106 1.50 -7.02 -5.69
CA VAL A 106 0.49 -6.45 -6.59
C VAL A 106 -0.87 -7.03 -6.20
N ASP A 107 -1.87 -6.16 -6.00
CA ASP A 107 -3.20 -6.57 -5.57
C ASP A 107 -3.99 -7.20 -6.74
N ASP A 108 -4.24 -8.50 -6.65
CA ASP A 108 -4.96 -9.27 -7.67
C ASP A 108 -6.48 -9.08 -7.61
N SER A 109 -7.00 -8.43 -6.56
CA SER A 109 -8.43 -8.21 -6.35
C SER A 109 -8.95 -6.90 -6.97
N ASP A 110 -8.05 -5.96 -7.28
CA ASP A 110 -8.42 -4.64 -7.77
C ASP A 110 -8.58 -4.62 -9.32
N PRO A 111 -9.79 -4.31 -9.85
CA PRO A 111 -10.00 -4.20 -11.28
C PRO A 111 -9.53 -2.86 -11.88
N ASP A 112 -9.23 -1.85 -11.06
CA ASP A 112 -9.05 -0.46 -11.47
C ASP A 112 -7.60 -0.04 -11.61
N THR A 113 -6.66 -0.75 -10.99
CA THR A 113 -5.26 -0.34 -10.94
C THR A 113 -4.29 -1.52 -10.83
N ASP A 114 -3.11 -1.31 -11.37
CA ASP A 114 -1.90 -2.12 -11.27
C ASP A 114 -0.76 -1.35 -10.58
N LEU A 115 -1.08 -0.23 -9.92
CA LEU A 115 -0.15 0.52 -9.10
C LEU A 115 0.50 -0.36 -8.03
N SER A 116 1.76 -0.05 -7.75
CA SER A 116 2.41 -0.60 -6.58
C SER A 116 1.69 -0.14 -5.31
N GLN A 117 1.76 -0.93 -4.24
CA GLN A 117 1.04 -0.59 -3.02
C GLN A 117 1.54 0.73 -2.41
N LEU A 118 2.83 1.04 -2.53
CA LEU A 118 3.36 2.33 -2.06
C LEU A 118 2.71 3.52 -2.79
N GLU A 119 2.57 3.42 -4.12
CA GLU A 119 1.94 4.47 -4.93
C GLU A 119 0.47 4.67 -4.55
N HIS A 120 -0.27 3.58 -4.36
CA HIS A 120 -1.68 3.62 -3.94
C HIS A 120 -1.87 4.28 -2.56
N LEU A 121 -1.01 3.94 -1.59
CA LEU A 121 -1.04 4.54 -0.25
C LEU A 121 -0.76 6.04 -0.30
N LEU A 122 0.25 6.45 -1.08
CA LEU A 122 0.60 7.87 -1.26
C LEU A 122 -0.49 8.63 -2.01
N GLN A 123 -1.04 8.05 -3.08
CA GLN A 123 -2.13 8.63 -3.85
C GLN A 123 -3.34 8.93 -2.96
N THR A 124 -3.74 7.95 -2.14
CA THR A 124 -4.88 8.09 -1.22
C THR A 124 -4.61 9.19 -0.19
N ALA A 125 -3.44 9.17 0.45
CA ALA A 125 -3.06 10.16 1.45
C ALA A 125 -2.98 11.59 0.87
N GLU A 126 -2.37 11.75 -0.30
CA GLU A 126 -2.18 13.06 -0.94
C GLU A 126 -3.48 13.64 -1.47
N GLN A 127 -4.41 12.81 -1.98
CA GLN A 127 -5.72 13.31 -2.36
C GLN A 127 -6.50 13.81 -1.14
N ILE A 128 -6.49 13.05 -0.03
CA ILE A 128 -7.12 13.48 1.23
C ILE A 128 -6.49 14.80 1.73
N ARG A 129 -5.16 14.94 1.61
CA ARG A 129 -4.45 16.17 1.97
C ARG A 129 -4.86 17.35 1.07
N ALA A 130 -4.91 17.14 -0.24
CA ALA A 130 -5.28 18.17 -1.22
C ALA A 130 -6.72 18.69 -0.99
N ASP A 131 -7.61 17.82 -0.54
CA ASP A 131 -9.00 18.17 -0.20
C ASP A 131 -9.14 18.92 1.14
N GLY A 132 -8.02 19.20 1.84
CA GLY A 132 -8.01 20.03 3.05
C GLY A 132 -8.46 19.31 4.33
N HIS A 133 -8.41 17.98 4.34
CA HIS A 133 -8.81 17.16 5.48
C HIS A 133 -7.81 17.18 6.65
N PRO A 134 -8.25 16.83 7.88
CA PRO A 134 -7.38 16.83 9.05
C PRO A 134 -6.26 15.78 8.97
N ARG A 135 -5.14 16.04 9.66
CA ARG A 135 -3.93 15.20 9.65
C ARG A 135 -4.16 13.72 9.96
N TRP A 136 -5.08 13.40 10.87
CA TRP A 136 -5.38 12.02 11.20
C TRP A 136 -6.00 11.27 10.02
N PHE A 137 -6.79 11.95 9.17
CA PHE A 137 -7.45 11.32 8.02
C PHE A 137 -6.45 11.08 6.89
N ILE A 138 -5.52 12.02 6.68
CA ILE A 138 -4.37 11.82 5.78
C ILE A 138 -3.60 10.57 6.20
N LEU A 139 -3.29 10.44 7.49
CA LEU A 139 -2.60 9.26 8.03
C LEU A 139 -3.42 7.98 7.83
N THR A 140 -4.75 8.03 8.06
CA THR A 140 -5.63 6.88 7.78
C THR A 140 -5.51 6.44 6.32
N GLY A 141 -5.53 7.37 5.36
CA GLY A 141 -5.30 7.07 3.95
C GLY A 141 -3.94 6.42 3.69
N LEU A 142 -2.89 6.88 4.38
CA LEU A 142 -1.54 6.34 4.22
C LEU A 142 -1.38 4.90 4.75
N ILE A 143 -2.14 4.52 5.78
CA ILE A 143 -1.95 3.21 6.46
C ILE A 143 -3.06 2.19 6.17
N HIS A 144 -4.11 2.57 5.44
CA HIS A 144 -5.35 1.79 5.35
C HIS A 144 -5.14 0.35 4.85
N ASP A 145 -4.25 0.16 3.87
CA ASP A 145 -4.02 -1.12 3.19
C ASP A 145 -2.79 -1.88 3.69
N LEU A 146 -2.12 -1.42 4.77
CA LEU A 146 -0.94 -2.12 5.31
C LEU A 146 -1.24 -3.56 5.76
N GLY A 147 -2.50 -3.87 6.07
CA GLY A 147 -2.95 -5.24 6.38
C GLY A 147 -2.74 -6.23 5.24
N LYS A 148 -2.60 -5.79 3.98
CA LYS A 148 -2.31 -6.67 2.84
C LYS A 148 -0.98 -7.41 2.97
N MET A 149 -0.09 -6.97 3.86
CA MET A 149 1.16 -7.65 4.17
C MET A 149 0.97 -9.09 4.64
N LEU A 150 -0.23 -9.48 5.08
CA LEU A 150 -0.56 -10.87 5.39
C LEU A 150 -0.28 -11.81 4.20
N CYS A 151 -0.47 -11.34 2.96
CA CYS A 151 -0.14 -12.07 1.73
C CYS A 151 1.35 -12.43 1.62
N LEU A 152 2.22 -11.65 2.26
CA LEU A 152 3.67 -11.89 2.24
C LEU A 152 4.11 -12.97 3.22
N TYR A 153 3.20 -13.46 4.08
CA TYR A 153 3.43 -14.58 5.00
C TYR A 153 3.00 -15.94 4.44
N GLY A 154 2.88 -16.05 3.12
CA GLY A 154 2.47 -17.28 2.44
C GLY A 154 0.95 -17.46 2.39
N GLU A 155 0.18 -16.45 2.78
CA GLU A 155 -1.26 -16.43 2.55
C GLU A 155 -1.53 -16.22 1.05
N PRO A 156 -2.49 -16.95 0.48
CA PRO A 156 -2.95 -16.61 -0.85
C PRO A 156 -3.69 -15.26 -0.78
N GLN A 157 -3.62 -14.44 -1.84
CA GLN A 157 -4.21 -13.09 -1.79
C GLN A 157 -5.73 -13.08 -1.49
N TRP A 158 -6.44 -14.18 -1.77
CA TRP A 158 -7.87 -14.30 -1.48
C TRP A 158 -8.20 -14.45 0.01
N ALA A 159 -7.22 -14.76 0.88
CA ALA A 159 -7.41 -15.13 2.27
C ALA A 159 -7.64 -13.94 3.21
#